data_AF-A0A0Q0VY44-F1
#
_entry.id   AF-A0A0Q0VY44-F1
#
_cell.length_a   1.000
_cell.length_b   1.000
_cell.length_c   1.000
_cell.angle_alpha   90.00
_cell.angle_beta   90.00
_cell.angle_gamma   90.00
#
_symmetry.space_group_name_H-M   'P 1'
#
loop_
_entity.id
_entity.type
_entity.pdbx_description
1 polymer ?
#
loop_
_entity_poly.entity_id
_entity_poly.type
_entity_poly.pdbx_seq_one_letter_code
_entity_poly.pdbx_strand_id
1 'polypeptide(L)' 'MLGINDPWIIGVYLLSVLSTLLCVAYGLVKWNKGGEKEANEIREEVSWEKGEAQMEDKELGL' A
#
# COMPACT_ATOMS: atom_id res chain seq x y z
N MET A 1 -40.69 16.36 1.34
CA MET A 1 -39.61 16.24 0.32
C MET A 1 -38.42 17.02 0.85
N LEU A 2 -37.20 16.47 0.83
CA LEU A 2 -36.03 16.96 1.58
C LEU A 2 -35.54 18.37 1.15
N GLY A 3 -36.35 19.42 1.32
CA GLY A 3 -36.03 20.87 1.43
C GLY A 3 -35.07 21.55 0.44
N ILE A 4 -34.41 20.82 -0.45
CA ILE A 4 -33.28 21.27 -1.25
C ILE A 4 -33.80 21.43 -2.67
N ASN A 5 -34.19 22.66 -3.00
CA ASN A 5 -34.60 23.05 -4.35
C ASN A 5 -33.43 23.55 -5.20
N ASP A 6 -32.20 23.50 -4.67
CA ASP A 6 -31.03 24.03 -5.35
C ASP A 6 -30.26 22.90 -6.06
N PRO A 7 -30.20 22.91 -7.42
CA PRO A 7 -29.49 21.89 -8.19
C PRO A 7 -28.00 21.80 -7.87
N TRP A 8 -27.39 22.87 -7.37
CA TRP A 8 -25.97 22.90 -7.02
C TRP A 8 -25.69 22.04 -5.79
N ILE A 9 -26.57 22.11 -4.79
CA ILE A 9 -26.43 21.31 -3.56
C ILE A 9 -26.53 19.81 -3.87
N ILE A 10 -27.48 19.41 -4.73
CA ILE A 10 -27.58 18.01 -5.19
C ILE A 10 -26.30 17.61 -5.92
N GLY A 11 -25.79 18.48 -6.80
CA GLY A 11 -24.52 18.26 -7.49
C GLY A 11 -23.33 18.05 -6.55
N VAL A 12 -23.22 18.85 -5.49
CA VAL A 12 -22.16 18.70 -4.48
C VAL A 12 -22.28 17.39 -3.73
N TYR A 13 -23.48 17.00 -3.27
CA TYR A 13 -23.67 15.71 -2.60
C TYR A 13 -23.28 14.53 -3.50
N LEU A 14 -23.68 14.57 -4.77
CA LEU A 14 -23.35 13.53 -5.75
C LEU A 14 -21.84 13.47 -5.99
N LEU A 15 -21.19 14.63 -6.14
CA LEU A 15 -19.75 14.74 -6.33
C LEU A 15 -18.97 14.27 -5.10
N SER A 16 -19.43 14.58 -3.88
CA SER A 16 -18.82 14.09 -2.64
C SER A 16 -18.85 12.57 -2.57
N VAL A 17 -20.00 11.96 -2.87
CA VAL A 17 -20.12 10.49 -2.89
C VAL A 17 -19.22 9.88 -3.96
N LEU A 18 -19.21 10.46 -5.17
CA LEU A 18 -18.34 10.01 -6.25
C LEU A 18 -16.85 10.13 -5.90
N SER A 19 -16.45 11.22 -5.23
CA SER A 19 -15.08 11.42 -4.75
C SER A 19 -14.66 10.34 -3.76
N THR A 20 -15.52 10.04 -2.77
CA THR A 20 -15.27 8.94 -1.82
C THR A 20 -15.13 7.60 -2.54
N LEU A 21 -16.01 7.31 -3.51
CA LEU A 21 -15.94 6.08 -4.30
C LEU A 21 -14.65 5.98 -5.11
N LEU A 22 -14.20 7.07 -5.73
CA LEU A 22 -12.93 7.12 -6.47
C LEU A 22 -11.74 6.86 -5.54
N CYS A 23 -11.70 7.46 -4.36
CA CYS A 23 -10.65 7.22 -3.36
C CYS A 23 -10.58 5.75 -2.94
N VAL A 24 -11.74 5.15 -2.63
CA VAL A 24 -11.81 3.73 -2.23
C VAL A 24 -11.40 2.82 -3.39
N ALA A 25 -11.91 3.06 -4.60
CA ALA A 25 -11.57 2.26 -5.78
C ALA A 25 -10.07 2.33 -6.11
N TYR A 26 -9.49 3.54 -6.07
CA TYR A 26 -8.05 3.72 -6.28
C TYR A 26 -7.23 3.00 -5.20
N GLY A 27 -7.63 3.14 -3.94
CA GLY A 27 -7.04 2.41 -2.81
C GLY A 27 -7.05 0.91 -3.07
N LEU A 28 -8.19 0.31 -3.40
CA LEU A 28 -8.32 -1.12 -3.67
C LEU A 28 -7.45 -1.59 -4.85
N VAL A 29 -7.42 -0.83 -5.96
CA VAL A 29 -6.61 -1.16 -7.14
C VAL A 29 -5.11 -1.11 -6.84
N LYS A 30 -4.68 -0.17 -5.99
CA LYS A 30 -3.25 0.07 -5.73
C LYS A 30 -2.74 -0.60 -4.45
N TRP A 31 -3.63 -1.05 -3.56
CA TRP A 31 -3.29 -1.70 -2.30
C TRP A 31 -2.34 -2.88 -2.48
N ASN A 32 -2.53 -3.68 -3.53
CA ASN A 32 -1.73 -4.88 -3.77
C ASN A 32 -0.48 -4.66 -4.65
N LYS A 33 -0.19 -3.41 -5.05
CA LYS A 33 0.99 -3.10 -5.87
C LYS A 33 2.23 -2.75 -5.03
N GLY A 34 2.09 -2.45 -3.74
CA GLY A 34 3.22 -2.08 -2.88
C GLY A 34 4.18 -3.23 -2.56
N GLY A 35 3.72 -4.49 -2.58
CA GLY A 35 4.54 -5.67 -2.26
C GLY A 35 5.38 -6.21 -3.42
N GLU A 36 5.43 -5.52 -4.56
CA GLU A 36 6.17 -5.99 -5.75
C GLU A 36 7.69 -6.08 -5.51
N LYS A 37 8.23 -5.30 -4.57
CA LYS A 37 9.64 -5.36 -4.14
C LYS A 37 9.89 -6.23 -2.93
N GLU A 38 8.85 -6.58 -2.17
CA GLU A 38 8.93 -7.33 -0.91
C GLU A 38 9.62 -8.68 -1.11
N ALA A 39 9.27 -9.41 -2.18
CA ALA A 39 9.89 -10.71 -2.46
C ALA A 39 11.39 -10.62 -2.81
N ASN A 40 11.84 -9.49 -3.36
CA ASN A 40 13.26 -9.28 -3.68
C ASN A 40 14.04 -8.78 -2.46
N GLU A 41 13.43 -7.89 -1.67
CA GLU A 41 13.97 -7.40 -0.39
C GLU A 41 14.16 -8.56 0.61
N ILE A 42 13.17 -9.45 0.74
CA ILE A 42 13.28 -10.67 1.57
C ILE A 42 14.44 -11.56 1.11
N ARG A 43 14.64 -11.72 -0.20
CA ARG A 43 15.76 -12.54 -0.72
C ARG A 43 17.12 -11.91 -0.44
N GLU A 44 17.19 -10.60 -0.52
CA GLU A 44 18.40 -9.83 -0.22
C GLU A 44 18.75 -9.95 1.27
N GLU A 45 17.81 -9.72 2.19
CA GLU A 45 18.00 -9.91 3.64
C GLU A 45 18.50 -11.31 3.97
N VAL A 46 17.85 -12.36 3.44
CA VAL A 46 18.27 -13.75 3.65
C VAL A 46 19.70 -14.00 3.15
N SER A 47 20.14 -13.30 2.10
CA SER A 47 21.50 -13.42 1.58
C SER A 47 22.54 -12.71 2.47
N TRP A 48 22.16 -11.57 3.06
CA TRP A 48 22.99 -10.83 4.02
C TRP A 48 23.15 -11.62 5.33
N GLU A 49 22.06 -12.13 5.91
CA GLU A 49 22.11 -12.95 7.13
C GLU A 49 23.01 -14.18 6.96
N LYS A 50 22.91 -14.87 5.81
CA LYS A 50 23.80 -15.99 5.48
C LYS A 50 25.25 -15.58 5.28
N GLY A 51 25.49 -14.37 4.78
CA GLY A 51 26.82 -13.80 4.65
C GLY A 51 27.44 -13.50 6.01
N GLU A 52 26.67 -12.84 6.89
CA GLU A 52 27.07 -12.52 8.26
C GLU A 52 27.37 -13.78 9.07
N ALA A 53 26.47 -14.77 9.08
CA ALA A 53 26.68 -16.03 9.79
C ALA A 53 27.95 -16.77 9.31
N GLN A 54 28.22 -16.75 8.00
CA GLN A 54 29.45 -17.34 7.45
C GLN A 54 30.71 -16.58 7.86
N MET A 55 30.65 -15.25 7.99
CA MET A 55 31.78 -14.48 8.49
C MET A 55 31.96 -14.71 10.00
N GLU A 56 30.87 -14.80 10.76
CA GLU A 56 30.91 -15.09 12.20
C GLU A 56 31.54 -16.47 12.47
N ASP A 57 31.10 -17.52 11.79
CA ASP A 57 31.69 -18.87 11.90
C ASP A 57 33.19 -18.86 11.53
N LYS A 58 33.56 -18.09 10.50
CA LYS A 58 34.94 -18.10 9.98
C LYS A 58 35.92 -17.27 10.83
N GLU A 59 35.45 -16.17 11.42
CA GLU A 59 36.27 -15.25 12.20
C GLU A 59 36.26 -15.58 13.71
N LEU A 60 35.16 -16.12 14.23
CA LEU A 60 34.98 -16.45 15.66
C LEU A 60 35.04 -17.96 15.96
N GLY A 61 34.93 -18.83 14.96
CA GLY A 61 35.16 -20.27 15.10
C GLY A 61 34.19 -20.99 16.05
N LEU A 62 32.96 -20.51 16.14
CA LEU A 62 31.87 -21.13 16.92
C LEU A 62 31.30 -22.37 16.23
#